data_AF-A0A2G3LLL5-F1
#
_entry.id   AF-A0A2G3LLL5-F1
#
_cell.length_a   1.000
_cell.length_b   1.000
_cell.length_c   1.000
_cell.angle_alpha   90.00
_cell.angle_beta   90.00
_cell.angle_gamma   90.00
#
_symmetry.space_group_name_H-M   'P 1'
#
loop_
_entity.id
_entity.type
_entity.pdbx_description
1 polymer ?
#
loop_
_entity_poly.entity_id
_entity_poly.type
_entity_poly.pdbx_seq_one_letter_code
_entity_poly.pdbx_strand_id
1 'polypeptide(L)'
;MNKLLAALIATLFATAAIAQTPVTPAVASAQASAQHDINKAANKEAKVDAKADANVAKAEMKADEKKADAQHKANKTKAKAHDKVVDADPEDKMKAQAKADKAAAKADAKAGKTAVKADAKVAKEKVEANADKAIAATKTEEAKAKADAEVKAAAAK
;
A
#
# COMPACT_ATOMS: atom_id res chain seq x y z
N MET A 1 16.05 -6.20 9.12
CA MET A 1 15.59 -4.88 9.61
C MET A 1 15.44 -4.78 11.13
N ASN A 2 15.55 -5.87 11.90
CA ASN A 2 15.29 -5.84 13.36
C ASN A 2 16.47 -5.37 14.23
N LYS A 3 17.71 -5.41 13.72
CA LYS A 3 18.90 -5.04 14.53
C LYS A 3 19.10 -3.52 14.63
N LEU A 4 18.65 -2.77 13.63
CA LEU A 4 18.77 -1.31 13.62
C LEU A 4 17.69 -0.68 14.53
N LEU A 5 16.46 -1.19 14.50
CA LEU A 5 15.40 -0.82 15.44
C LEU A 5 15.77 -1.20 16.89
N ALA A 6 16.33 -2.39 17.11
CA ALA A 6 16.78 -2.79 18.45
C ALA A 6 17.92 -1.90 18.98
N ALA A 7 18.87 -1.51 18.13
CA ALA A 7 19.96 -0.61 18.49
C ALA A 7 19.47 0.83 18.74
N LEU A 8 18.50 1.32 17.96
CA LEU A 8 17.90 2.64 18.13
C LEU A 8 17.08 2.74 19.42
N ILE A 9 16.32 1.68 19.76
CA ILE A 9 15.58 1.60 21.03
C ILE A 9 16.59 1.54 22.19
N ALA A 10 17.64 0.71 22.12
CA ALA A 10 18.64 0.62 23.17
C ALA A 10 19.44 1.92 23.40
N THR A 11 19.72 2.68 22.34
CA THR A 11 20.45 3.96 22.45
C THR A 11 19.57 5.13 22.90
N LEU A 12 18.26 5.06 22.67
CA LEU A 12 17.30 6.04 23.20
C LEU A 12 17.13 5.93 24.74
N PHE A 13 17.30 4.73 25.31
CA PHE A 13 17.22 4.52 26.76
C PHE A 13 18.50 4.82 27.53
N ALA A 14 19.66 4.95 26.86
CA ALA A 14 20.94 5.24 27.52
C ALA A 14 21.18 6.73 27.82
N THR A 15 20.37 7.65 27.26
CA THR A 15 20.57 9.11 27.38
C THR A 15 19.59 9.81 28.33
N ALA A 16 18.68 9.09 28.99
CA ALA A 16 17.82 9.64 30.04
C ALA A 16 18.51 9.59 31.42
N ALA A 17 19.63 10.30 31.56
CA ALA A 17 20.16 10.68 32.86
C ALA A 17 19.33 11.86 33.41
N ILE A 18 18.11 11.57 33.88
CA ILE A 18 17.30 12.52 34.65
C ILE A 18 16.79 11.81 35.92
N ALA A 19 17.31 12.27 37.06
CA ALA A 19 16.82 12.06 38.43
C ALA A 19 16.65 10.60 38.92
N GLN A 20 17.60 10.16 39.76
CA GLN A 20 17.53 8.93 40.56
C GLN A 20 16.38 9.00 41.59
N THR A 21 15.17 8.60 41.23
CA THR A 21 14.23 8.01 42.19
C THR A 21 14.43 6.49 42.16
N PRO A 22 14.57 5.81 43.32
CA PRO A 22 14.71 4.35 43.33
C PRO A 22 13.48 3.72 42.67
N VAL A 23 13.69 3.01 41.56
CA VAL A 23 12.64 2.19 40.91
C VAL A 23 12.28 1.08 41.87
N THR A 24 11.07 1.12 42.42
CA THR A 24 10.55 0.04 43.27
C THR A 24 10.31 -1.21 42.41
N PRO A 25 10.37 -2.43 42.98
CA PRO A 25 10.04 -3.66 42.24
C PRO A 25 8.66 -3.62 41.56
N ALA A 26 7.71 -2.90 42.15
CA ALA A 26 6.38 -2.67 41.58
C ALA A 26 6.43 -1.85 40.28
N VAL A 27 7.23 -0.78 40.24
CA VAL A 27 7.43 0.04 39.03
C VAL A 27 8.17 -0.74 37.95
N ALA A 28 9.19 -1.52 38.30
CA ALA A 28 9.90 -2.38 37.34
C ALA A 28 8.98 -3.44 36.70
N SER A 29 8.12 -4.07 37.49
CA SER A 29 7.13 -5.04 37.00
C SER A 29 6.08 -4.39 36.09
N ALA A 30 5.60 -3.19 36.46
CA ALA A 30 4.69 -2.41 35.63
C ALA A 30 5.32 -2.02 34.29
N GLN A 31 6.59 -1.59 34.28
CA GLN A 31 7.34 -1.28 33.06
C GLN A 31 7.52 -2.50 32.15
N ALA A 32 7.82 -3.67 32.71
CA ALA A 32 7.95 -4.90 31.91
C ALA A 32 6.61 -5.32 31.27
N SER A 33 5.52 -5.20 32.02
CA SER A 33 4.16 -5.50 31.53
C SER A 33 3.72 -4.51 30.46
N ALA A 34 3.94 -3.21 30.69
CA ALA A 34 3.74 -2.13 29.73
C ALA A 34 4.49 -2.40 28.41
N GLN A 35 5.78 -2.76 28.50
CA GLN A 35 6.57 -3.07 27.32
C GLN A 35 6.05 -4.28 26.55
N HIS A 36 5.60 -5.33 27.26
CA HIS A 36 5.00 -6.50 26.63
C HIS A 36 3.73 -6.12 25.84
N ASP A 37 2.86 -5.30 26.41
CA ASP A 37 1.61 -4.89 25.77
C ASP A 37 1.84 -3.96 24.57
N ILE A 38 2.77 -3.01 24.69
CA ILE A 38 3.22 -2.18 23.57
C ILE A 38 3.78 -3.05 22.45
N ASN A 39 4.65 -4.02 22.76
CA ASN A 39 5.22 -4.92 21.77
C ASN A 39 4.12 -5.74 21.08
N LYS A 40 3.12 -6.23 21.83
CA LYS A 40 1.99 -6.97 21.27
C LYS A 40 1.14 -6.11 20.33
N ALA A 41 0.92 -4.84 20.67
CA ALA A 41 0.21 -3.89 19.82
C ALA A 41 0.99 -3.58 18.53
N ALA A 42 2.28 -3.25 18.65
CA ALA A 42 3.16 -2.99 17.51
C ALA A 42 3.24 -4.20 16.56
N ASN A 43 3.26 -5.43 17.10
CA ASN A 43 3.28 -6.64 16.28
C ASN A 43 1.94 -6.87 15.53
N LYS A 44 0.81 -6.41 16.08
CA LYS A 44 -0.48 -6.43 15.38
C LYS A 44 -0.54 -5.38 14.29
N GLU A 45 -0.06 -4.17 14.56
CA GLU A 45 0.07 -3.09 13.58
C GLU A 45 0.92 -3.54 12.38
N ALA A 46 2.11 -4.08 12.62
CA ALA A 46 2.98 -4.58 11.56
C ALA A 46 2.31 -5.67 10.69
N LYS A 47 1.42 -6.50 11.27
CA LYS A 47 0.64 -7.50 10.50
C LYS A 47 -0.45 -6.85 9.66
N VAL A 48 -1.11 -5.80 10.16
CA VAL A 48 -2.08 -5.03 9.40
C VAL A 48 -1.39 -4.33 8.24
N ASP A 49 -0.26 -3.67 8.49
CA ASP A 49 0.55 -3.01 7.47
C ASP A 49 0.95 -3.97 6.36
N ALA A 50 1.55 -5.11 6.71
CA ALA A 50 1.96 -6.12 5.75
C ALA A 50 0.78 -6.65 4.91
N LYS A 51 -0.39 -6.83 5.53
CA LYS A 51 -1.60 -7.29 4.82
C LYS A 51 -2.15 -6.21 3.88
N ALA A 52 -2.18 -4.97 4.33
CA ALA A 52 -2.62 -3.83 3.54
C ALA A 52 -1.71 -3.63 2.31
N ASP A 53 -0.39 -3.72 2.48
CA ASP A 53 0.57 -3.65 1.38
C ASP A 53 0.42 -4.81 0.40
N ALA A 54 0.24 -6.03 0.89
CA ALA A 54 0.01 -7.20 0.04
C ALA A 54 -1.28 -7.06 -0.80
N ASN A 55 -2.33 -6.49 -0.23
CA ASN A 55 -3.58 -6.24 -0.94
C ASN A 55 -3.40 -5.20 -2.05
N VAL A 56 -2.73 -4.08 -1.77
CA VAL A 56 -2.41 -3.05 -2.77
C VAL A 56 -1.55 -3.62 -3.90
N ALA A 57 -0.49 -4.36 -3.58
CA ALA A 57 0.38 -4.99 -4.58
C ALA A 57 -0.41 -5.96 -5.48
N LYS A 58 -1.32 -6.76 -4.90
CA LYS A 58 -2.20 -7.66 -5.67
C LYS A 58 -3.17 -6.90 -6.56
N ALA A 59 -3.67 -5.74 -6.12
CA ALA A 59 -4.52 -4.88 -6.93
C ALA A 59 -3.75 -4.26 -8.11
N GLU A 60 -2.51 -3.81 -7.88
CA GLU A 60 -1.61 -3.27 -8.91
C GLU A 60 -1.29 -4.33 -9.97
N MET A 61 -0.87 -5.53 -9.56
CA MET A 61 -0.61 -6.63 -10.51
C MET A 61 -1.83 -6.94 -11.40
N LYS A 62 -3.02 -7.02 -10.81
CA LYS A 62 -4.27 -7.25 -11.57
C LYS A 62 -4.62 -6.08 -12.49
N ALA A 63 -4.26 -4.86 -12.10
CA ALA A 63 -4.48 -3.69 -12.94
C ALA A 63 -3.54 -3.70 -14.14
N ASP A 64 -2.27 -4.02 -13.92
CA ASP A 64 -1.27 -4.11 -14.99
C ASP A 64 -1.58 -5.23 -15.97
N GLU A 65 -2.00 -6.41 -15.50
CA GLU A 65 -2.48 -7.49 -16.36
C GLU A 65 -3.63 -7.02 -17.26
N LYS A 66 -4.63 -6.33 -16.69
CA LYS A 66 -5.77 -5.81 -17.47
C LYS A 66 -5.37 -4.74 -18.47
N LYS A 67 -4.42 -3.87 -18.12
CA LYS A 67 -3.89 -2.85 -19.02
C LYS A 67 -3.14 -3.50 -20.18
N ALA A 68 -2.27 -4.46 -19.88
CA ALA A 68 -1.51 -5.21 -20.87
C ALA A 68 -2.44 -5.94 -21.85
N ASP A 69 -3.45 -6.65 -21.35
CA ASP A 69 -4.47 -7.32 -22.17
C ASP A 69 -5.23 -6.36 -23.07
N ALA A 70 -5.59 -5.20 -22.54
CA ALA A 70 -6.33 -4.19 -23.29
C ALA A 70 -5.45 -3.57 -24.39
N GLN A 71 -4.18 -3.28 -24.10
CA GLN A 71 -3.20 -2.81 -25.07
C GLN A 71 -2.91 -3.86 -26.14
N HIS A 72 -2.76 -5.12 -25.76
CA HIS A 72 -2.58 -6.22 -26.71
C HIS A 72 -3.75 -6.32 -27.69
N LYS A 73 -5.00 -6.26 -27.18
CA LYS A 73 -6.22 -6.26 -28.02
C LYS A 73 -6.29 -5.03 -28.92
N ALA A 74 -5.86 -3.87 -28.44
CA ALA A 74 -5.81 -2.66 -29.24
C ALA A 74 -4.78 -2.80 -30.38
N ASN A 75 -3.57 -3.24 -30.07
CA ASN A 75 -2.51 -3.46 -31.06
C ASN A 75 -2.91 -4.49 -32.11
N LYS A 76 -3.56 -5.59 -31.72
CA LYS A 76 -4.09 -6.58 -32.67
C LYS A 76 -5.15 -5.99 -33.60
N THR A 77 -5.98 -5.08 -33.09
CA THR A 77 -6.99 -4.39 -33.91
C THR A 77 -6.34 -3.42 -34.89
N LYS A 78 -5.33 -2.66 -34.43
CA LYS A 78 -4.54 -1.75 -35.26
C LYS A 78 -3.80 -2.49 -36.38
N ALA A 79 -3.13 -3.59 -36.05
CA ALA A 79 -2.43 -4.42 -37.03
C ALA A 79 -3.40 -4.91 -38.13
N LYS A 80 -4.52 -5.54 -37.74
CA LYS A 80 -5.55 -5.97 -38.71
C LYS A 80 -6.13 -4.84 -39.54
N ALA A 81 -6.20 -3.63 -38.99
CA ALA A 81 -6.68 -2.47 -39.72
C ALA A 81 -5.64 -1.98 -40.72
N HIS A 82 -4.36 -1.98 -40.34
CA HIS A 82 -3.24 -1.65 -41.22
C HIS A 82 -3.07 -2.66 -42.36
N ASP A 83 -3.22 -3.97 -42.09
CA ASP A 83 -3.18 -5.00 -43.13
C ASP A 83 -4.21 -4.71 -44.24
N LYS A 84 -5.43 -4.29 -43.86
CA LYS A 84 -6.47 -3.90 -44.81
C LYS A 84 -6.13 -2.65 -45.64
N VAL A 85 -5.25 -1.78 -45.14
CA VAL A 85 -4.75 -0.62 -45.91
C VAL A 85 -3.69 -1.08 -46.90
N VAL A 86 -2.83 -2.02 -46.49
CA VAL A 86 -1.80 -2.62 -47.35
C VAL A 86 -2.45 -3.37 -48.52
N ASP A 87 -3.50 -4.14 -48.23
CA ASP A 87 -4.23 -4.96 -49.21
C ASP A 87 -5.20 -4.15 -50.10
N ALA A 88 -5.41 -2.85 -49.83
CA ALA A 88 -6.33 -2.03 -50.59
C ALA A 88 -5.73 -1.52 -51.90
N ASP A 89 -6.57 -1.49 -52.95
CA ASP A 89 -6.21 -0.89 -54.24
C ASP A 89 -5.83 0.59 -54.08
N PRO A 90 -4.95 1.14 -54.96
CA PRO A 90 -4.46 2.51 -54.84
C PRO A 90 -5.56 3.57 -54.71
N GLU A 91 -6.66 3.39 -55.45
CA GLU A 91 -7.80 4.32 -55.50
C GLU A 91 -8.64 4.31 -54.21
N ASP A 92 -8.65 3.19 -53.47
CA ASP A 92 -9.39 3.03 -52.22
C ASP A 92 -8.51 3.16 -50.97
N LYS A 93 -7.19 3.22 -51.14
CA LYS A 93 -6.21 3.27 -50.05
C LYS A 93 -6.48 4.39 -49.05
N MET A 94 -6.86 5.56 -49.52
CA MET A 94 -7.20 6.70 -48.65
C MET A 94 -8.45 6.44 -47.80
N LYS A 95 -9.48 5.78 -48.34
CA LYS A 95 -10.66 5.37 -47.58
C LYS A 95 -10.33 4.25 -46.59
N ALA A 96 -9.48 3.32 -46.98
CA ALA A 96 -9.00 2.25 -46.11
C ALA A 96 -8.20 2.83 -44.92
N GLN A 97 -7.30 3.78 -45.18
CA GLN A 97 -6.54 4.53 -44.17
C GLN A 97 -7.48 5.19 -43.16
N ALA A 98 -8.47 5.96 -43.62
CA ALA A 98 -9.43 6.62 -42.73
C ALA A 98 -10.23 5.63 -41.86
N LYS A 99 -10.61 4.46 -42.41
CA LYS A 99 -11.24 3.38 -41.64
C LYS A 99 -10.28 2.78 -40.62
N ALA A 100 -9.01 2.62 -40.98
CA ALA A 100 -7.99 2.10 -40.08
C ALA A 100 -7.70 3.05 -38.92
N ASP A 101 -7.57 4.35 -39.19
CA ASP A 101 -7.38 5.38 -38.17
C ASP A 101 -8.58 5.42 -37.21
N LYS A 102 -9.80 5.33 -37.74
CA LYS A 102 -11.03 5.24 -36.92
C LYS A 102 -11.04 3.97 -36.06
N ALA A 103 -10.59 2.83 -36.58
CA ALA A 103 -10.50 1.59 -35.83
C ALA A 103 -9.42 1.68 -34.73
N ALA A 104 -8.26 2.25 -35.04
CA ALA A 104 -7.17 2.50 -34.11
C ALA A 104 -7.62 3.40 -32.96
N ALA A 105 -8.25 4.54 -33.26
CA ALA A 105 -8.76 5.47 -32.26
C ALA A 105 -9.79 4.82 -31.33
N LYS A 106 -10.72 4.01 -31.88
CA LYS A 106 -11.68 3.25 -31.06
C LYS A 106 -11.02 2.21 -30.17
N ALA A 107 -10.00 1.52 -30.69
CA ALA A 107 -9.25 0.53 -29.94
C ALA A 107 -8.48 1.17 -28.78
N ASP A 108 -7.82 2.30 -29.01
CA ASP A 108 -7.13 3.09 -27.99
C ASP A 108 -8.07 3.64 -26.94
N ALA A 109 -9.22 4.19 -27.34
CA ALA A 109 -10.23 4.66 -26.40
C ALA A 109 -10.72 3.53 -25.48
N LYS A 110 -10.89 2.31 -26.01
CA LYS A 110 -11.29 1.14 -25.22
C LYS A 110 -10.18 0.67 -24.28
N ALA A 111 -8.93 0.69 -24.73
CA ALA A 111 -7.77 0.38 -23.90
C ALA A 111 -7.61 1.41 -22.76
N GLY A 112 -7.66 2.69 -23.08
CA GLY A 112 -7.63 3.79 -22.10
C GLY A 112 -8.76 3.70 -21.07
N LYS A 113 -10.01 3.44 -21.50
CA LYS A 113 -11.13 3.25 -20.57
C LYS A 113 -10.90 2.07 -19.61
N THR A 114 -10.26 1.01 -20.10
CA THR A 114 -9.94 -0.17 -19.27
C THR A 114 -8.83 0.16 -18.27
N ALA A 115 -7.79 0.87 -18.71
CA ALA A 115 -6.70 1.34 -17.86
C ALA A 115 -7.22 2.24 -16.72
N VAL A 116 -8.02 3.26 -17.04
CA VAL A 116 -8.62 4.18 -16.05
C VAL A 116 -9.46 3.42 -15.01
N LYS A 117 -10.26 2.42 -15.45
CA LYS A 117 -11.03 1.59 -14.53
C LYS A 117 -10.17 0.69 -13.64
N ALA A 118 -9.03 0.23 -14.15
CA ALA A 118 -8.09 -0.56 -13.37
C ALA A 118 -7.37 0.31 -12.33
N ASP A 119 -6.91 1.50 -12.72
CA ASP A 119 -6.30 2.49 -11.83
C ASP A 119 -7.25 2.97 -10.73
N ALA A 120 -8.52 3.21 -11.06
CA ALA A 120 -9.52 3.57 -10.08
C ALA A 120 -9.70 2.50 -8.98
N LYS A 121 -9.56 1.21 -9.33
CA LYS A 121 -9.63 0.11 -8.35
C LYS A 121 -8.38 0.07 -7.47
N VAL A 122 -7.20 0.30 -8.05
CA VAL A 122 -5.94 0.40 -7.28
C VAL A 122 -6.00 1.58 -6.31
N ALA A 123 -6.48 2.74 -6.77
CA ALA A 123 -6.63 3.92 -5.92
C ALA A 123 -7.58 3.66 -4.75
N LYS A 124 -8.71 2.98 -4.99
CA LYS A 124 -9.63 2.56 -3.93
C LYS A 124 -8.94 1.64 -2.92
N GLU A 125 -8.21 0.63 -3.37
CA GLU A 125 -7.49 -0.30 -2.49
C GLU A 125 -6.42 0.43 -1.65
N LYS A 126 -5.71 1.40 -2.24
CA LYS A 126 -4.73 2.23 -1.51
C LYS A 126 -5.38 3.07 -0.41
N VAL A 127 -6.56 3.61 -0.67
CA VAL A 127 -7.32 4.38 0.35
C VAL A 127 -7.77 3.46 1.49
N GLU A 128 -8.31 2.28 1.18
CA GLU A 128 -8.73 1.29 2.19
C GLU A 128 -7.53 0.79 3.00
N ALA A 129 -6.42 0.46 2.34
CA ALA A 129 -5.16 0.10 2.99
C ALA A 129 -4.68 1.19 3.95
N ASN A 130 -4.64 2.46 3.52
CA ASN A 130 -4.22 3.57 4.37
C ASN A 130 -5.15 3.75 5.58
N ALA A 131 -6.46 3.57 5.41
CA ALA A 131 -7.42 3.62 6.51
C ALA A 131 -7.16 2.51 7.54
N ASP A 132 -6.93 1.27 7.08
CA ASP A 132 -6.62 0.14 7.96
C ASP A 132 -5.33 0.37 8.76
N LYS A 133 -4.28 0.87 8.10
CA LYS A 133 -3.01 1.21 8.75
C LYS A 133 -3.18 2.32 9.79
N ALA A 134 -3.92 3.38 9.47
CA ALA A 134 -4.19 4.47 10.41
C ALA A 134 -4.96 4.00 11.66
N ILE A 135 -5.96 3.12 11.47
CA ILE A 135 -6.69 2.50 12.59
C ILE A 135 -5.75 1.63 13.44
N ALA A 136 -4.84 0.89 12.81
CA ALA A 136 -3.88 0.05 13.53
C ALA A 136 -2.87 0.89 14.34
N ALA A 137 -2.31 1.95 13.75
CA ALA A 137 -1.43 2.89 14.43
C ALA A 137 -2.12 3.55 15.63
N THR A 138 -3.38 3.99 15.46
CA THR A 138 -4.18 4.57 16.55
C THR A 138 -4.33 3.59 17.72
N LYS A 139 -4.61 2.31 17.45
CA LYS A 139 -4.71 1.28 18.49
C LYS A 139 -3.38 1.03 19.21
N THR A 140 -2.25 1.17 18.51
CA THR A 140 -0.93 1.09 19.14
C THR A 140 -0.66 2.30 20.03
N GLU A 141 -1.05 3.50 19.61
CA GLU A 141 -0.95 4.71 20.43
C GLU A 141 -1.82 4.62 21.68
N GLU A 142 -3.06 4.12 21.57
CA GLU A 142 -3.93 3.83 22.71
C GLU A 142 -3.27 2.84 23.70
N ALA A 143 -2.63 1.79 23.18
CA ALA A 143 -1.92 0.81 24.01
C ALA A 143 -0.73 1.44 24.75
N LYS A 144 0.04 2.32 24.09
CA LYS A 144 1.13 3.08 24.71
C LYS A 144 0.61 4.01 25.81
N ALA A 145 -0.44 4.78 25.52
CA ALA A 145 -1.03 5.71 26.49
C ALA A 145 -1.57 4.98 27.74
N LYS A 146 -2.21 3.82 27.54
CA LYS A 146 -2.67 2.98 28.64
C LYS A 146 -1.50 2.42 29.47
N ALA A 147 -0.46 1.92 28.80
CA ALA A 147 0.74 1.40 29.44
C ALA A 147 1.47 2.47 30.28
N ASP A 148 1.60 3.70 29.76
CA ASP A 148 2.18 4.82 30.49
C ASP A 148 1.36 5.20 31.73
N ALA A 149 0.03 5.15 31.62
CA ALA A 149 -0.87 5.40 32.75
C ALA A 149 -0.71 4.34 33.85
N GLU A 150 -0.57 3.06 33.50
CA GLU A 150 -0.35 1.96 34.44
C GLU A 150 1.00 2.09 35.17
N VAL A 151 2.07 2.47 34.46
CA VAL A 151 3.38 2.73 35.07
C VAL A 151 3.32 3.91 36.04
N LYS A 152 2.65 5.02 35.65
CA LYS A 152 2.45 6.17 36.55
C LYS A 152 1.64 5.80 37.79
N ALA A 153 0.60 4.98 37.63
CA ALA A 153 -0.21 4.51 38.75
C ALA A 153 0.59 3.60 39.70
N ALA A 154 1.53 2.80 39.18
CA ALA A 154 2.44 1.99 39.99
C ALA A 154 3.49 2.84 40.73
N ALA A 155 3.96 3.94 40.13
CA ALA A 155 4.91 4.86 40.74
C ALA A 155 4.28 5.76 41.84
N ALA A 156 2.96 5.92 41.82
CA ALA A 156 2.21 6.68 42.82
C ALA A 156 1.78 5.85 44.05
N LYS A 157 2.14 4.56 44.10
CA LYS A 157 1.88 3.63 45.21
C LYS A 157 3.15 3.36 46.00
#